data_AF-A0A7X5WX96-F1
#
_entry.id   AF-A0A7X5WX96-F1
#
_cell.length_a   1.000
_cell.length_b   1.000
_cell.length_c   1.000
_cell.angle_alpha   90.00
_cell.angle_beta   90.00
_cell.angle_gamma   90.00
#
_symmetry.space_group_name_H-M   'P 1'
#
loop_
_entity.id
_entity.type
_entity.pdbx_description
1 polymer ?
#
loop_
_entity_poly.entity_id
_entity_poly.type
_entity_poly.pdbx_seq_one_letter_code
_entity_poly.pdbx_strand_id
1 'polypeptide(L)'
;MSLPSLLAVFAHPDDESLATHPHSAAQALGARLVRENGAMYSVPDEWVTATVDVRPWLERKISAVFAHRTEVERGALPGRLAGLTPADRERLMSTEWYIRRDLVPAAATQTQLTP
;
A
#
# COMPACT_ATOMS: atom_id res chain seq x y z
N MET A 1 -13.04 -9.14 26.76
CA MET A 1 -13.25 -8.68 25.38
C MET A 1 -12.20 -7.61 25.09
N SER A 2 -11.34 -7.83 24.10
CA SER A 2 -10.29 -6.85 23.72
C SER A 2 -10.89 -5.81 22.77
N LEU A 3 -10.72 -4.52 23.09
CA LEU A 3 -11.13 -3.42 22.22
C LEU A 3 -10.29 -3.44 20.93
N PRO A 4 -10.85 -3.10 19.75
CA PRO A 4 -10.06 -2.94 18.55
C PRO A 4 -9.04 -1.81 18.76
N SER A 5 -7.76 -2.12 18.55
CA SER A 5 -6.71 -1.11 18.53
C SER A 5 -6.87 -0.26 17.28
N LEU A 6 -6.89 1.05 17.50
CA LEU A 6 -6.92 2.12 16.52
C LEU A 6 -5.95 1.83 15.36
N LEU A 7 -6.46 1.82 14.13
CA LEU A 7 -5.64 1.99 12.93
C LEU A 7 -5.05 3.40 13.03
N ALA A 8 -3.79 3.52 13.46
CA ALA A 8 -3.10 4.78 13.47
C ALA A 8 -2.95 5.25 12.02
N VAL A 9 -3.75 6.23 11.62
CA VAL A 9 -3.44 7.06 10.46
C VAL A 9 -2.24 7.90 10.87
N PHE A 10 -1.07 7.62 10.26
CA PHE A 10 0.08 8.52 10.35
C PHE A 10 -0.21 9.76 9.48
N ALA A 11 -1.13 10.59 9.93
CA ALA A 11 -1.28 11.96 9.46
C ALA A 11 -0.81 12.85 10.60
N HIS A 12 0.33 13.53 10.41
CA HIS A 12 0.60 14.71 11.22
C HIS A 12 -0.44 15.76 10.82
N PRO A 13 -0.89 16.68 11.71
CA PRO A 13 -1.80 17.76 11.29
C PRO A 13 -1.29 18.61 10.12
N ASP A 14 0.02 18.53 9.82
CA ASP A 14 0.70 19.32 8.80
C ASP A 14 1.10 18.51 7.56
N ASP A 15 0.88 17.19 7.53
CA ASP A 15 1.26 16.35 6.40
C ASP A 15 0.28 15.19 6.12
N GLU A 16 0.33 14.71 4.88
CA GLU A 16 -0.35 13.49 4.44
C GLU A 16 0.69 12.53 3.84
N SER A 17 0.57 11.25 4.19
CA SER A 17 1.42 10.18 3.64
C SER A 17 0.64 9.34 2.63
N LEU A 18 0.99 9.46 1.35
CA LEU A 18 0.35 8.74 0.26
C LEU A 18 1.06 7.41 -0.01
N ALA A 19 0.34 6.29 0.12
CA ALA A 19 0.89 4.97 -0.18
C ALA A 19 1.23 4.81 -1.67
N THR A 20 2.38 4.19 -1.97
CA THR A 20 2.87 4.01 -3.34
C THR A 20 3.77 2.77 -3.48
N HIS A 21 4.26 2.53 -4.70
CA HIS A 21 5.35 1.60 -4.98
C HIS A 21 6.41 2.29 -5.86
N PRO A 22 7.70 2.27 -5.47
CA PRO A 22 8.77 2.72 -6.37
C PRO A 22 8.91 1.76 -7.56
N HIS A 23 9.47 2.24 -8.68
CA HIS A 23 9.68 1.44 -9.89
C HIS A 23 10.50 0.18 -9.61
N SER A 24 11.54 0.26 -8.77
CA SER A 24 12.35 -0.90 -8.39
C SER A 24 11.55 -1.99 -7.68
N ALA A 25 10.70 -1.61 -6.71
CA ALA A 25 9.81 -2.55 -6.02
C ALA A 25 8.73 -3.09 -6.96
N ALA A 26 8.20 -2.24 -7.83
CA ALA A 26 7.20 -2.62 -8.80
C ALA A 26 7.72 -3.61 -9.83
N GLN A 27 8.98 -3.48 -10.26
CA GLN A 27 9.62 -4.44 -11.15
C GLN A 27 9.80 -5.81 -10.46
N ALA A 28 10.23 -5.81 -9.20
CA ALA A 28 10.35 -7.04 -8.41
C ALA A 28 9.00 -7.73 -8.16
N LEU A 29 7.94 -6.95 -7.94
CA LEU A 29 6.57 -7.43 -7.77
C LEU A 29 5.98 -7.91 -9.10
N GLY A 30 6.20 -7.14 -10.17
CA GLY A 30 5.63 -7.33 -11.50
C GLY A 30 6.06 -8.63 -12.16
N ALA A 31 7.33 -9.00 -12.01
CA ALA A 31 7.86 -10.27 -12.50
C ALA A 31 7.16 -11.51 -11.90
N ARG A 32 6.46 -11.37 -10.77
CA ARG A 32 5.89 -12.50 -10.01
C ARG A 32 4.37 -12.44 -9.85
N LEU A 33 3.76 -11.25 -9.94
CA LEU A 33 2.36 -11.05 -9.58
C LEU A 33 1.52 -10.35 -10.66
N VAL A 34 2.13 -9.63 -11.61
CA VAL A 34 1.38 -8.87 -12.60
C VAL A 34 1.04 -9.78 -13.79
N ARG A 35 -0.19 -9.66 -14.31
CA ARG A 35 -0.58 -10.39 -15.53
C ARG A 35 0.26 -9.87 -16.69
N GLU A 36 0.45 -10.66 -17.73
CA GLU A 36 1.19 -10.28 -18.95
C GLU A 36 0.78 -8.91 -19.53
N ASN A 37 -0.47 -8.45 -19.29
CA ASN A 37 -1.00 -7.15 -19.74
C ASN A 37 -1.50 -6.24 -18.59
N GLY A 38 -1.08 -6.46 -17.34
CA GLY A 38 -1.49 -5.64 -16.21
C GLY A 38 -0.63 -4.38 -16.07
N ALA A 39 -1.26 -3.20 -16.02
CA ALA A 39 -0.54 -1.99 -15.62
C ALA A 39 -0.22 -2.03 -14.12
N MET A 40 1.05 -1.85 -13.77
CA MET A 40 1.45 -1.62 -12.39
C MET A 40 1.74 -0.14 -12.19
N TYR A 41 0.89 0.52 -11.41
CA TYR A 41 1.11 1.91 -11.03
C TYR A 41 2.27 1.99 -10.06
N SER A 42 3.28 2.78 -10.43
CA SER A 42 4.49 2.98 -9.66
C SER A 42 5.04 4.38 -9.93
N VAL A 43 5.95 4.82 -9.07
CA VAL A 43 6.59 6.14 -9.15
C VAL A 43 8.11 5.98 -9.28
N PRO A 44 8.83 7.00 -9.76
CA PRO A 44 10.28 7.05 -9.62
C PRO A 44 10.72 6.84 -8.18
N ASP A 45 11.79 6.07 -7.97
CA ASP A 45 12.27 5.69 -6.65
C ASP A 45 12.56 6.92 -5.77
N GLU A 46 13.08 7.98 -6.38
CA GLU A 46 13.39 9.25 -5.72
C GLU A 46 12.15 10.04 -5.25
N TRP A 47 10.94 9.67 -5.67
CA TRP A 47 9.71 10.26 -5.16
C TRP A 47 9.29 9.68 -3.81
N VAL A 48 9.81 8.50 -3.43
CA VAL A 48 9.51 7.91 -2.13
C VAL A 48 10.25 8.68 -1.06
N THR A 49 9.50 9.25 -0.12
CA THR A 49 10.08 10.04 0.98
C THR A 49 10.10 9.27 2.29
N ALA A 50 9.34 8.18 2.41
CA ALA A 50 9.29 7.36 3.60
C ALA A 50 9.08 5.88 3.27
N THR A 51 9.72 5.01 4.04
CA THR A 51 9.58 3.55 3.94
C THR A 51 9.36 2.96 5.32
N VAL A 52 8.44 2.01 5.42
CA VAL A 52 8.14 1.31 6.67
C VAL A 52 8.46 -0.16 6.49
N ASP A 53 9.33 -0.69 7.36
CA ASP A 53 9.52 -2.13 7.50
C ASP A 53 8.33 -2.71 8.29
N VAL A 54 7.50 -3.48 7.61
CA VAL A 54 6.30 -4.08 8.16
C VAL A 54 6.47 -5.56 8.51
N ARG A 55 7.70 -6.11 8.47
CA ARG A 55 7.97 -7.49 8.92
C ARG A 55 7.35 -7.83 10.28
N PRO A 56 7.37 -6.95 11.30
CA PRO A 56 6.74 -7.25 12.60
C PRO A 56 5.22 -7.52 12.53
N TRP A 57 4.54 -7.08 11.47
CA TRP A 57 3.10 -7.25 11.27
C TRP A 57 2.75 -8.03 10.01
N LEU A 58 3.73 -8.63 9.36
CA LEU A 58 3.60 -9.24 8.04
C LEU A 58 2.52 -10.33 8.00
N GLU A 59 2.52 -11.24 8.98
CA GLU A 59 1.53 -12.32 9.08
C GLU A 59 0.10 -11.77 9.19
N ARG A 60 -0.09 -10.68 9.95
CA ARG A 60 -1.39 -10.02 10.10
C ARG A 60 -1.82 -9.33 8.81
N LYS A 61 -0.90 -8.67 8.11
CA LYS A 61 -1.15 -8.05 6.80
C LYS A 61 -1.55 -9.10 5.76
N ILE A 62 -0.80 -10.21 5.66
CA ILE A 62 -1.11 -11.31 4.75
C ILE A 62 -2.49 -11.91 5.06
N SER A 63 -2.78 -12.16 6.35
CA SER A 63 -4.09 -12.67 6.76
C SER A 63 -5.23 -11.73 6.39
N ALA A 64 -5.03 -10.41 6.56
CA ALA A 64 -6.01 -9.42 6.14
C ALA A 64 -6.24 -9.43 4.63
N VAL A 65 -5.18 -9.54 3.81
CA VAL A 65 -5.28 -9.67 2.36
C VAL A 65 -6.05 -10.93 1.95
N PHE A 66 -5.78 -12.07 2.59
CA PHE A 66 -6.48 -13.33 2.30
C PHE A 66 -7.93 -13.38 2.80
N ALA A 67 -8.32 -12.48 3.72
CA ALA A 67 -9.72 -12.33 4.13
C ALA A 67 -10.62 -11.84 2.99
N HIS A 68 -10.05 -11.25 1.93
CA HIS A 68 -10.77 -10.93 0.68
C HIS A 68 -11.03 -12.21 -0.13
N ARG A 69 -11.83 -13.15 0.39
CA ARG A 69 -12.02 -14.50 -0.17
C ARG A 69 -12.45 -14.50 -1.65
N THR A 70 -13.37 -13.60 -2.03
CA THR A 70 -13.83 -13.49 -3.42
C THR A 70 -12.75 -12.96 -4.37
N GLU A 71 -11.75 -12.23 -3.87
CA GLU A 71 -10.57 -11.80 -4.64
C GLU A 71 -9.58 -12.95 -4.81
N VAL A 72 -9.43 -13.76 -3.77
CA VAL A 72 -8.59 -14.96 -3.78
C VAL A 72 -9.13 -15.96 -4.79
N GLU A 73 -10.42 -16.29 -4.70
CA GLU A 73 -11.10 -17.26 -5.57
C GLU A 73 -11.05 -16.87 -7.05
N ARG A 74 -11.21 -15.57 -7.37
CA ARG A 74 -11.16 -15.08 -8.76
C ARG A 74 -9.76 -14.91 -9.34
N GLY A 75 -8.70 -15.23 -8.58
CA GLY A 75 -7.32 -15.12 -9.05
C GLY A 75 -6.82 -13.68 -9.24
N ALA A 76 -7.39 -12.73 -8.49
CA ALA A 76 -6.86 -11.37 -8.40
C ALA A 76 -5.53 -11.36 -7.61
N LEU A 77 -5.00 -10.17 -7.31
CA LEU A 77 -3.74 -10.03 -6.57
C LEU A 77 -3.69 -10.85 -5.26
N PRO A 78 -4.73 -10.87 -4.41
CA PRO A 78 -4.76 -11.74 -3.23
C PRO A 78 -4.63 -13.23 -3.56
N GLY A 79 -5.27 -13.71 -4.63
CA GLY A 79 -5.18 -15.10 -5.06
C GLY A 79 -3.79 -15.48 -5.59
N ARG A 80 -3.15 -14.59 -6.35
CA ARG A 80 -1.77 -14.80 -6.83
C ARG A 80 -0.78 -14.81 -5.68
N LEU A 81 -0.94 -13.89 -4.74
CA LEU A 81 -0.14 -13.85 -3.51
C LEU A 81 -0.29 -15.15 -2.71
N ALA A 82 -1.51 -15.70 -2.62
CA ALA A 82 -1.78 -16.99 -1.99
C ALA A 82 -1.11 -18.19 -2.72
N GLY A 83 -0.72 -18.03 -3.98
CA GLY A 83 0.06 -19.03 -4.73
C GLY A 83 1.57 -18.96 -4.52
N LEU A 84 2.10 -17.86 -3.95
CA LEU A 84 3.54 -17.69 -3.75
C LEU A 84 4.08 -18.47 -2.56
N THR A 85 5.39 -18.73 -2.55
CA THR A 85 6.09 -19.27 -1.38
C THR A 85 6.09 -18.26 -0.22
N PRO A 86 6.21 -18.71 1.04
CA PRO A 86 6.29 -17.79 2.18
C PRO A 86 7.43 -16.77 2.05
N ALA A 87 8.61 -17.21 1.61
CA ALA A 87 9.76 -16.33 1.40
C ALA A 87 9.49 -15.26 0.33
N ASP A 88 8.78 -15.61 -0.74
CA ASP A 88 8.40 -14.63 -1.76
C ASP A 88 7.34 -13.65 -1.25
N ARG A 89 6.38 -14.10 -0.43
CA ARG A 89 5.41 -13.20 0.21
C ARG A 89 6.10 -12.21 1.14
N GLU A 90 7.04 -12.69 1.96
CA GLU A 90 7.84 -11.84 2.83
C GLU A 90 8.61 -10.79 2.03
N ARG A 91 9.35 -11.22 1.00
CA ARG A 91 10.11 -10.30 0.15
C ARG A 91 9.24 -9.21 -0.48
N LEU A 92 8.02 -9.56 -0.89
CA LEU A 92 7.13 -8.64 -1.61
C LEU A 92 6.31 -7.74 -0.69
N MET A 93 6.04 -8.15 0.56
CA MET A 93 5.08 -7.46 1.43
C MET A 93 5.69 -6.87 2.70
N SER A 94 6.98 -7.10 2.95
CA SER A 94 7.74 -6.63 4.12
C SER A 94 7.99 -5.13 4.15
N THR A 95 7.81 -4.41 3.05
CA THR A 95 8.03 -2.97 3.00
C THR A 95 6.79 -2.26 2.46
N GLU A 96 6.50 -1.10 3.03
CA GLU A 96 5.53 -0.14 2.51
C GLU A 96 6.24 1.17 2.21
N TRP A 97 5.85 1.83 1.12
CA TRP A 97 6.48 3.05 0.62
C TRP A 97 5.46 4.17 0.56
N TYR A 98 5.89 5.38 0.93
CA TYR A 98 5.03 6.54 1.05
C TYR A 98 5.68 7.78 0.45
N ILE A 99 4.84 8.67 -0.09
CA ILE A 99 5.19 10.03 -0.47
C ILE A 99 4.53 10.97 0.55
N ARG A 100 5.34 11.73 1.26
CA ARG A 100 4.89 12.78 2.17
C ARG A 100 4.52 14.01 1.36
N ARG A 101 3.35 14.56 1.64
CA ARG A 101 2.86 15.82 1.11
C ARG A 101 2.58 16.73 2.28
N ASP A 102 3.24 17.88 2.30
CA ASP A 102 2.94 18.92 3.29
C ASP A 102 1.55 19.49 2.98
N LEU A 103 0.72 19.63 4.02
CA LEU A 103 -0.59 20.24 3.91
C LEU A 103 -0.42 21.76 3.88
N VAL A 104 -0.94 22.38 2.82
CA VAL A 104 -1.03 23.84 2.75
C VAL A 104 -2.22 24.28 3.62
N PRO A 105 -2.15 25.41 4.36
CA PRO A 105 -3.27 25.89 5.16
C PRO A 105 -4.56 25.92 4.34
N ALA A 106 -5.61 25.30 4.88
CA ALA A 106 -6.90 25.26 4.21
C ALA A 106 -7.38 26.68 3.93
N ALA A 107 -7.67 26.99 2.67
CA ALA A 107 -8.39 28.20 2.31
C ALA A 107 -9.75 28.21 3.05
N ALA A 108 -10.25 29.40 3.41
CA ALA A 108 -11.54 29.54 4.07
C ALA A 108 -12.60 28.73 3.32
N THR A 109 -13.44 27.99 4.05
CA THR A 109 -14.49 27.12 3.49
C THR A 109 -15.28 27.87 2.42
N GLN A 110 -15.05 27.55 1.15
CA GLN A 110 -15.83 28.11 0.05
C GLN A 110 -17.07 27.26 -0.14
N THR A 111 -18.23 27.83 0.17
CA THR A 111 -19.55 27.21 -0.08
C THR A 111 -20.08 27.53 -1.49
N GLN A 112 -19.35 28.36 -2.25
CA GLN A 112 -19.71 28.71 -3.62
C GLN A 112 -18.60 28.29 -4.57
N LEU A 113 -18.97 27.58 -5.64
CA LEU A 113 -18.09 27.31 -6.77
C LEU A 113 -17.78 28.67 -7.43
N THR A 114 -16.49 29.00 -7.55
CA THR A 114 -16.06 30.18 -8.31
C THR A 114 -16.37 29.91 -9.80
N PRO A 115 -17.00 30.84 -10.53
CA PRO A 115 -17.38 30.65 -11.93
C PRO A 115 -16.19 30.44 -12.87
#